data_AF-A0A957AD69-F1
#
_entry.id   AF-A0A957AD69-F1
#
_cell.length_a   1.000
_cell.length_b   1.000
_cell.length_c   1.000
_cell.angle_alpha   90.00
_cell.angle_beta   90.00
_cell.angle_gamma   90.00
#
_symmetry.space_group_name_H-M   'P 1'
#
loop_
_entity.id
_entity.type
_entity.pdbx_description
1 polymer ?
#
loop_
_entity_poly.entity_id
_entity_poly.type
_entity_poly.pdbx_seq_one_letter_code
_entity_poly.pdbx_strand_id
1 'polypeptide(L)'
;MRTVTESAPGLRRHLNARQLTVAGVGTILGAGIYALIGEAAAQGGEYTWLSFVVAAVVAAFTGLSYAELAAMFPNAGAGYAYALRAFGDDVAFVTGWLTITGSIIA
;
A
#
# COMPACT_ATOMS: atom_id res chain seq x y z
N MET A 1 -11.06 33.44 -15.67
CA MET A 1 -12.28 32.60 -15.78
C MET A 1 -11.83 31.16 -16.06
N ARG A 2 -11.82 30.30 -15.04
CA ARG A 2 -11.56 28.85 -15.18
C ARG A 2 -12.79 28.12 -14.61
N THR A 3 -13.65 27.71 -15.53
CA THR A 3 -14.84 26.89 -15.31
C THR A 3 -14.47 25.44 -15.56
N VAL A 4 -14.32 24.64 -14.50
CA VAL A 4 -14.83 23.26 -14.37
C VAL A 4 -14.88 22.95 -12.86
N THR A 5 -16.00 23.27 -12.22
CA THR A 5 -16.39 22.59 -10.98
C THR A 5 -17.58 21.72 -11.34
N GLU A 6 -17.33 20.68 -12.14
CA GLU A 6 -18.27 19.58 -12.24
C GLU A 6 -18.11 18.79 -10.93
N SER A 7 -18.94 19.13 -9.95
CA SER A 7 -19.09 18.36 -8.72
C SER A 7 -19.69 17.02 -9.09
N ALA A 8 -18.84 16.06 -9.49
CA ALA A 8 -19.22 14.66 -9.59
C ALA A 8 -19.95 14.25 -8.30
N PRO A 9 -21.04 13.47 -8.37
CA PRO A 9 -21.72 12.99 -7.17
C PRO A 9 -20.71 12.29 -6.27
N GLY A 10 -20.41 12.88 -5.11
CA GLY A 10 -19.38 12.38 -4.20
C GLY A 10 -19.72 10.98 -3.71
N LEU A 11 -18.73 10.08 -3.66
CA LEU A 11 -18.93 8.75 -3.07
C LEU A 11 -19.37 8.90 -1.61
N ARG A 12 -20.45 8.21 -1.24
CA ARG A 12 -20.88 8.12 0.15
C ARG A 12 -19.86 7.30 0.93
N ARG A 13 -19.28 7.87 1.99
CA ARG A 13 -18.41 7.16 2.93
C ARG A 13 -19.24 6.13 3.70
N HIS A 14 -19.21 4.87 3.24
CA HIS A 14 -19.96 3.76 3.84
C HIS A 14 -19.04 2.62 4.33
N LEU A 15 -17.73 2.72 4.07
CA LEU A 15 -16.78 1.69 4.48
C LEU A 15 -16.47 1.82 5.96
N ASN A 16 -16.78 0.77 6.71
CA ASN A 16 -16.42 0.65 8.12
C ASN A 16 -15.00 0.09 8.28
N ALA A 17 -14.36 0.32 9.43
CA ALA A 17 -12.99 -0.13 9.71
C ALA A 17 -12.78 -1.62 9.40
N ARG A 18 -13.71 -2.49 9.81
CA ARG A 18 -13.64 -3.93 9.53
C ARG A 18 -13.64 -4.26 8.04
N GLN A 19 -14.45 -3.55 7.24
CA GLN A 19 -14.52 -3.77 5.79
C GLN A 19 -13.22 -3.35 5.13
N LEU A 20 -12.64 -2.21 5.56
CA LEU A 20 -11.33 -1.73 5.11
C LEU A 20 -10.20 -2.71 5.48
N THR A 21 -10.20 -3.24 6.70
CA THR A 21 -9.18 -4.23 7.13
C THR A 21 -9.26 -5.50 6.29
N VAL A 22 -10.46 -6.06 6.09
CA VAL A 22 -10.65 -7.27 5.27
C VAL A 22 -10.22 -7.01 3.82
N ALA A 23 -10.59 -5.87 3.25
CA ALA A 23 -10.16 -5.48 1.92
C ALA A 23 -8.62 -5.37 1.83
N GLY A 24 -7.98 -4.72 2.81
CA GLY A 24 -6.52 -4.60 2.88
C GLY A 24 -5.80 -5.94 2.97
N VAL A 25 -6.27 -6.86 3.83
CA VAL A 25 -5.71 -8.22 3.92
C VAL A 25 -5.86 -8.96 2.60
N GLY A 26 -7.03 -8.84 1.95
CA GLY A 26 -7.27 -9.42 0.63
C GLY A 26 -6.30 -8.91 -0.44
N THR A 27 -5.98 -7.62 -0.44
CA THR A 27 -5.01 -7.04 -1.38
C THR A 27 -3.56 -7.45 -1.08
N ILE A 28 -3.20 -7.74 0.18
CA ILE A 28 -1.83 -8.11 0.57
C ILE A 28 -1.52 -9.57 0.23
N LEU A 29 -2.47 -10.49 0.49
CA LEU A 29 -2.19 -11.92 0.35
C LEU A 29 -1.87 -12.30 -1.11
N GLY A 30 -2.56 -11.70 -2.09
CA GLY A 30 -2.20 -11.74 -3.52
C GLY A 30 -1.85 -13.12 -4.11
N ALA A 31 -1.27 -13.12 -5.31
CA ALA A 31 -0.73 -14.35 -5.91
C ALA A 31 0.65 -14.73 -5.34
N GLY A 32 1.39 -13.76 -4.80
CA GLY A 32 2.79 -13.90 -4.40
C GLY A 32 3.02 -14.97 -3.32
N ILE A 33 2.23 -15.00 -2.25
CA ILE A 33 2.43 -15.99 -1.18
C ILE A 33 2.20 -17.43 -1.68
N TYR A 34 1.20 -17.64 -2.53
CA TYR A 34 0.86 -18.97 -3.04
C TYR A 34 1.89 -19.48 -4.06
N ALA A 35 2.53 -18.57 -4.82
CA ALA A 35 3.58 -18.94 -5.76
C ALA A 35 4.96 -19.12 -5.09
N LEU A 36 5.30 -18.25 -4.12
CA LEU A 36 6.66 -18.14 -3.59
C LEU A 36 6.90 -18.93 -2.31
N ILE A 37 5.85 -19.39 -1.60
CA ILE A 37 6.03 -20.14 -0.35
C ILE A 37 6.86 -21.42 -0.55
N GLY A 38 6.68 -22.11 -1.68
CA GLY A 38 7.40 -23.34 -2.00
C GLY A 38 8.88 -23.09 -2.26
N GLU A 39 9.20 -22.01 -2.99
CA GLU A 39 10.59 -21.61 -3.25
C GLU A 39 11.27 -21.08 -1.98
N ALA A 40 10.55 -20.29 -1.18
CA ALA A 40 11.01 -19.86 0.13
C ALA A 40 11.30 -21.06 1.05
N ALA A 41 10.44 -22.08 1.05
CA ALA A 41 10.64 -23.31 1.81
C ALA A 41 11.80 -24.15 1.28
N ALA A 42 12.02 -24.17 -0.04
CA ALA A 42 13.16 -24.86 -0.63
C ALA A 42 14.50 -24.24 -0.22
N GLN A 43 14.55 -22.90 -0.08
CA GLN A 43 15.76 -22.19 0.33
C GLN A 43 15.94 -22.14 1.86
N GLY A 44 14.87 -21.87 2.60
CA GLY A 44 14.90 -21.70 4.06
C GLY A 44 14.70 -22.98 4.86
N GLY A 45 14.27 -24.08 4.21
CA GLY A 45 13.99 -25.36 4.85
C GLY A 45 13.02 -25.21 6.03
N GLU A 46 13.36 -25.87 7.14
CA GLU A 46 12.59 -25.80 8.39
C GLU A 46 12.56 -24.39 9.02
N TYR A 47 13.56 -23.54 8.75
CA TYR A 47 13.68 -22.21 9.36
C TYR A 47 12.95 -21.10 8.60
N THR A 48 12.26 -21.44 7.51
CA THR A 48 11.54 -20.48 6.66
C THR A 48 10.54 -19.62 7.44
N TRP A 49 9.88 -20.18 8.45
CA TRP A 49 8.94 -19.43 9.30
C TRP A 49 9.62 -18.29 10.07
N LEU A 50 10.90 -18.45 10.44
CA LEU A 50 11.66 -17.41 11.15
C LEU A 50 11.89 -16.19 10.24
N SER A 51 12.18 -16.42 8.95
CA SER A 51 12.26 -15.37 7.95
C SER A 51 10.93 -14.61 7.80
N PHE A 52 9.80 -15.32 7.83
CA PHE A 52 8.48 -14.70 7.81
C PHE A 52 8.21 -13.85 9.07
N VAL A 53 8.66 -14.29 10.24
CA VAL A 53 8.55 -13.49 11.48
C VAL A 53 9.35 -12.20 11.37
N VAL A 54 10.59 -12.26 10.89
CA VAL A 54 11.42 -11.06 10.69
C VAL A 54 10.78 -10.12 9.66
N ALA A 55 10.31 -10.67 8.53
CA ALA A 55 9.60 -9.88 7.51
C ALA A 55 8.32 -9.23 8.06
N ALA A 56 7.55 -9.94 8.90
CA ALA A 56 6.36 -9.41 9.54
C ALA A 56 6.67 -8.24 10.48
N VAL A 57 7.76 -8.30 11.23
CA VAL A 57 8.21 -7.20 12.10
C VAL A 57 8.55 -5.96 11.27
N VAL A 58 9.34 -6.12 10.20
CA VAL A 58 9.68 -5.01 9.28
C VAL A 58 8.41 -4.43 8.64
N ALA A 59 7.51 -5.29 8.16
CA ALA A 59 6.24 -4.88 7.58
C ALA A 59 5.34 -4.15 8.59
N ALA A 60 5.38 -4.53 9.88
CA ALA A 60 4.62 -3.85 10.92
C ALA A 60 5.10 -2.42 11.16
N PHE A 61 6.42 -2.19 11.18
CA PHE A 61 6.97 -0.82 11.28
C PHE A 61 6.56 0.04 10.08
N THR A 62 6.66 -0.50 8.87
CA THR A 62 6.18 0.18 7.66
C THR A 62 4.66 0.44 7.74
N GLY A 63 3.87 -0.54 8.16
CA GLY A 63 2.43 -0.39 8.33
C GLY A 63 2.06 0.70 9.33
N LEU A 64 2.78 0.79 10.46
CA LEU A 64 2.57 1.83 11.47
C LEU A 64 2.92 3.23 10.96
N SER A 65 4.03 3.39 10.24
CA SER A 65 4.37 4.70 9.65
C SER A 65 3.30 5.16 8.64
N TYR A 66 2.80 4.23 7.81
CA TYR A 66 1.71 4.54 6.88
C TYR A 66 0.39 4.82 7.61
N ALA A 67 0.11 4.16 8.74
CA ALA A 67 -1.08 4.42 9.53
C ALA A 67 -1.07 5.84 10.13
N GLU A 68 0.09 6.31 10.60
CA GLU A 68 0.27 7.69 11.10
C GLU A 68 0.06 8.72 9.97
N LEU A 69 0.67 8.50 8.80
CA LEU A 69 0.50 9.34 7.62
C LEU A 69 -0.97 9.38 7.13
N ALA A 70 -1.66 8.23 7.12
CA ALA A 70 -3.05 8.13 6.70
C ALA A 70 -4.01 8.82 7.69
N ALA A 71 -3.71 8.79 8.99
CA ALA A 71 -4.45 9.52 10.01
C ALA A 71 -4.22 11.04 9.90
N MET A 72 -2.98 11.47 9.62
CA MET A 72 -2.63 12.89 9.47
C MET A 72 -3.16 13.51 8.17
N PHE A 73 -3.15 12.75 7.07
CA PHE A 73 -3.54 13.22 5.74
C PHE A 73 -4.63 12.30 5.14
N PRO A 74 -5.91 12.52 5.47
CA PRO A 74 -7.02 11.66 5.05
C PRO A 74 -7.47 11.95 3.60
N ASN A 75 -6.52 11.94 2.67
CA ASN A 75 -6.72 12.16 1.24
C ASN A 75 -6.53 10.86 0.46
N ALA A 76 -7.34 10.67 -0.58
CA ALA A 76 -7.17 9.57 -1.53
C ALA A 76 -5.98 9.88 -2.45
N GLY A 77 -4.79 9.35 -2.14
CA GLY A 77 -3.60 9.58 -2.98
C GLY A 77 -2.38 8.72 -2.66
N ALA A 78 -2.44 7.83 -1.65
CA ALA A 78 -1.38 6.89 -1.28
C ALA A 78 0.02 7.54 -1.16
N GLY A 79 1.09 6.78 -1.44
CA GLY A 79 2.47 7.25 -1.31
C GLY A 79 2.80 8.49 -2.15
N TYR A 80 2.17 8.65 -3.32
CA TYR A 80 2.34 9.83 -4.17
C TYR A 80 1.96 11.12 -3.44
N ALA A 81 0.80 11.14 -2.78
CA ALA A 81 0.34 12.33 -2.06
C ALA A 81 1.24 12.66 -0.84
N TYR A 82 1.79 11.63 -0.18
CA TYR A 82 2.73 11.83 0.93
C TYR A 82 4.06 12.39 0.44
N ALA A 83 4.61 11.83 -0.64
CA ALA A 83 5.85 12.28 -1.25
C ALA A 83 5.73 13.72 -1.79
N LEU A 84 4.60 14.05 -2.43
CA LEU A 84 4.28 15.40 -2.90
C LEU A 84 4.30 16.43 -1.78
N ARG A 85 3.77 16.06 -0.62
CA ARG A 85 3.71 16.94 0.55
C ARG A 85 5.07 17.13 1.22
N ALA A 86 5.87 16.07 1.30
CA ALA A 86 7.14 16.08 2.03
C ALA A 86 8.33 16.57 1.20
N PHE A 87 8.38 16.22 -0.09
CA PHE A 87 9.56 16.37 -0.94
C PHE A 87 9.32 17.17 -2.23
N GLY A 88 8.07 17.50 -2.56
CA GLY A 88 7.71 18.22 -3.77
C GLY A 88 7.51 17.33 -5.00
N ASP A 89 7.36 17.96 -6.16
CA ASP A 89 6.84 17.34 -7.39
C ASP A 89 7.75 16.25 -7.97
N ASP A 90 9.08 16.42 -7.94
CA ASP A 90 10.01 15.48 -8.58
C ASP A 90 9.98 14.10 -7.91
N VAL A 91 10.06 14.07 -6.59
CA VAL A 91 10.03 12.82 -5.82
C VAL A 91 8.62 12.21 -5.88
N ALA A 92 7.58 13.03 -5.85
CA ALA A 92 6.21 12.56 -6.02
C ALA A 92 6.05 11.87 -7.38
N PHE A 93 6.50 12.47 -8.47
CA PHE A 93 6.43 11.90 -9.81
C PHE A 93 7.12 10.53 -9.87
N VAL A 94 8.32 10.41 -9.32
CA VAL A 94 9.04 9.12 -9.26
C VAL A 94 8.25 8.07 -8.47
N THR A 95 7.71 8.41 -7.29
CA THR A 95 6.92 7.46 -6.49
C THR A 95 5.63 7.03 -7.19
N GLY A 96 4.96 7.95 -7.89
CA GLY A 96 3.78 7.64 -8.69
C GLY A 96 4.12 6.71 -9.85
N TRP A 97 5.21 7.01 -10.58
CA TRP A 97 5.68 6.18 -11.69
C TRP A 97 6.04 4.76 -11.24
N LEU A 98 6.80 4.63 -10.14
CA LEU A 98 7.14 3.33 -9.55
C LEU A 98 5.91 2.53 -9.13
N THR A 99 4.90 3.21 -8.58
CA THR A 99 3.64 2.55 -8.20
C THR A 99 2.93 1.97 -9.43
N ILE A 100 2.81 2.75 -10.50
CA ILE A 100 2.16 2.30 -11.75
C ILE A 100 2.93 1.15 -12.37
N THR A 101 4.24 1.27 -12.55
CA THR A 101 5.06 0.22 -13.15
C THR A 101 5.06 -1.05 -12.29
N GLY A 102 5.13 -0.90 -10.97
CA GLY A 102 5.05 -2.03 -10.04
C GLY A 102 3.74 -2.79 -10.14
N SER A 103 2.60 -2.08 -10.22
CA SER A 103 1.28 -2.71 -10.38
C SER A 103 1.05 -3.37 -11.74
N ILE A 104 1.83 -3.04 -12.77
CA ILE A 104 1.74 -3.67 -14.09
C ILE A 104 2.57 -4.96 -14.15
N ILE A 105 3.69 -5.01 -13.42
CA ILE A 105 4.63 -6.15 -13.44
C ILE A 105 4.19 -7.26 -12.47
N ALA A 106 3.59 -6.89 -11.35
CA ALA A 106 3.11 -7.82 -10.31
C ALA A 106 1.85 -8.58 -10.72
#